data_AF-A0A2D8CBK0-F1
#
_entry.id   AF-A0A2D8CBK0-F1
#
_cell.length_a   1.000
_cell.length_b   1.000
_cell.length_c   1.000
_cell.angle_alpha   90.00
_cell.angle_beta   90.00
_cell.angle_gamma   90.00
#
_symmetry.space_group_name_H-M   'P 1'
#
loop_
_entity.id
_entity.type
_entity.pdbx_description
1 polymer ?
#
loop_
_entity_poly.entity_id
_entity_poly.type
_entity_poly.pdbx_seq_one_letter_code
_entity_poly.pdbx_strand_id
1 'polypeptide(L)'
;MQQIHLKKVLQLLFYSFLFIILIGKISGWIWGFDNEYDGMINLGTFVLIGAAYISAAIAWNSNLYRWIFLICGIYLIVMNFLDFELKSILGIACILTPLLLSRISSEKPNQFIEK
;
A
#
# COMPACT_ATOMS: atom_id res chain seq x y z
N MET A 1 19.16 9.95 16.80
CA MET A 1 17.81 10.10 17.39
C MET A 1 16.77 10.70 16.44
N GLN A 2 17.13 11.65 15.55
CA GLN A 2 16.19 12.34 14.65
C GLN A 2 15.44 11.43 13.65
N GLN A 3 16.09 10.38 13.14
CA GLN A 3 15.50 9.43 12.17
C GLN A 3 14.36 8.56 12.72
N ILE A 4 14.35 8.30 14.04
CA ILE A 4 13.31 7.48 14.70
C ILE A 4 12.00 8.28 14.82
N HIS A 5 12.11 9.58 15.09
CA HIS A 5 10.96 10.46 15.22
C HIS A 5 10.25 10.68 13.88
N LEU A 6 11.01 10.85 12.79
CA LEU A 6 10.45 11.03 11.45
C LEU A 6 9.72 9.78 10.95
N LYS A 7 10.28 8.59 11.20
CA LYS A 7 9.62 7.30 10.89
C LYS A 7 8.33 7.12 11.70
N LYS A 8 8.33 7.48 12.99
CA LYS A 8 7.12 7.44 13.83
C LYS A 8 6.04 8.42 13.35
N VAL A 9 6.42 9.64 12.97
CA VAL A 9 5.47 10.63 12.43
C VAL A 9 4.90 10.14 11.11
N LEU A 10 5.72 9.63 10.20
CA LEU A 10 5.25 9.10 8.91
C LEU A 10 4.31 7.90 9.10
N GLN A 11 4.65 6.99 10.02
CA GLN A 11 3.80 5.84 10.35
C GLN A 11 2.47 6.28 10.98
N LEU A 12 2.49 7.27 11.87
CA LEU A 12 1.29 7.84 12.48
C LEU A 12 0.39 8.52 11.42
N LEU A 13 1.00 9.24 10.48
CA LEU A 13 0.31 9.91 9.37
C LEU A 13 -0.36 8.88 8.44
N PHE A 14 0.35 7.80 8.12
CA PHE A 14 -0.18 6.69 7.34
C PHE A 14 -1.36 6.00 8.05
N TYR A 15 -1.22 5.73 9.36
CA TYR A 15 -2.28 5.12 10.16
C TYR A 15 -3.51 6.02 10.30
N SER A 16 -3.30 7.33 10.43
CA SER A 16 -4.36 8.34 10.47
C SER A 16 -5.14 8.38 9.15
N PHE A 17 -4.45 8.35 8.01
CA PHE A 17 -5.11 8.27 6.71
C PHE A 17 -5.90 6.97 6.53
N LEU A 18 -5.35 5.83 6.95
CA LEU A 18 -6.06 4.55 6.95
C LEU A 18 -7.33 4.61 7.80
N PHE A 19 -7.27 5.25 8.96
CA PHE A 19 -8.43 5.43 9.84
C PHE A 19 -9.52 6.28 9.19
N ILE A 20 -9.15 7.37 8.51
CA ILE A 20 -10.09 8.22 7.77
C ILE A 20 -10.76 7.45 6.62
N ILE A 21 -10.00 6.64 5.88
CA ILE A 21 -10.55 5.79 4.80
C ILE A 21 -11.52 4.74 5.37
N LEU A 22 -11.21 4.14 6.51
CA LEU A 22 -12.08 3.18 7.21
C LEU A 22 -13.41 3.82 7.64
N ILE A 23 -13.34 5.00 8.26
CA ILE A 23 -14.54 5.78 8.59
C ILE A 23 -15.31 6.12 7.31
N GLY A 24 -14.61 6.51 6.25
CA GLY A 24 -15.20 6.78 4.94
C GLY A 24 -16.00 5.60 4.39
N LYS A 25 -15.44 4.38 4.38
CA LYS A 25 -16.19 3.17 3.96
C LYS A 25 -17.39 2.86 4.86
N ILE A 26 -17.23 2.99 6.18
CA ILE A 26 -18.31 2.72 7.14
C ILE A 26 -19.42 3.78 7.00
N SER A 27 -19.07 5.05 6.75
CA SER A 27 -20.01 6.14 6.50
C SER A 27 -20.77 5.94 5.18
N GLY A 28 -20.08 5.47 4.13
CA GLY A 28 -20.67 4.98 2.87
C GLY A 28 -21.83 4.03 3.12
N TRP A 29 -21.57 3.01 3.93
CA TRP A 29 -22.52 1.96 4.25
C TRP A 29 -23.70 2.42 5.12
N ILE A 30 -23.46 3.35 6.05
CA ILE A 30 -24.49 3.87 6.97
C ILE A 30 -25.40 4.92 6.30
N TRP A 31 -24.84 5.80 5.47
CA TRP A 31 -25.57 6.94 4.90
C TRP A 31 -26.09 6.71 3.48
N GLY A 32 -25.67 5.63 2.80
CA GLY A 32 -26.11 5.34 1.44
C GLY A 32 -25.64 6.41 0.45
N PHE A 33 -24.35 6.72 0.47
CA PHE A 33 -23.76 7.69 -0.46
C PHE A 33 -23.78 7.16 -1.91
N ASP A 34 -23.94 8.07 -2.87
CA ASP A 34 -24.00 7.76 -4.30
C ASP A 34 -22.66 7.19 -4.83
N ASN A 35 -22.68 6.57 -6.02
CA ASN A 35 -21.56 5.84 -6.62
C ASN A 35 -20.28 6.69 -6.77
N GLU A 36 -20.42 8.02 -6.84
CA GLU A 36 -19.31 8.96 -6.93
C GLU A 36 -18.46 8.99 -5.63
N TYR A 37 -19.09 8.86 -4.46
CA TYR A 37 -18.38 8.83 -3.17
C TYR A 37 -17.54 7.55 -3.00
N ASP A 38 -18.08 6.41 -3.41
CA ASP A 38 -17.37 5.12 -3.40
C ASP A 38 -16.16 5.14 -4.34
N GLY A 39 -16.26 5.82 -5.48
CA GLY A 39 -15.15 6.08 -6.39
C GLY A 39 -14.01 6.86 -5.72
N MET A 40 -14.33 7.95 -5.00
CA MET A 40 -13.34 8.77 -4.29
C MET A 40 -12.65 8.01 -3.16
N ILE A 41 -13.41 7.22 -2.37
CA ILE A 41 -12.88 6.40 -1.28
C ILE A 41 -11.92 5.32 -1.82
N ASN A 42 -12.32 4.62 -2.89
CA ASN A 42 -11.45 3.64 -3.52
C ASN A 42 -10.20 4.29 -4.10
N LEU A 43 -10.31 5.49 -4.68
CA LEU A 43 -9.17 6.25 -5.16
C LEU A 43 -8.19 6.58 -4.05
N GLY A 44 -8.68 7.14 -2.94
CA GLY A 44 -7.86 7.39 -1.76
C GLY A 44 -7.16 6.13 -1.27
N THR A 45 -7.85 4.99 -1.25
CA THR A 45 -7.30 3.71 -0.79
C THR A 45 -6.14 3.22 -1.68
N PHE A 46 -6.34 3.20 -3.01
CA PHE A 46 -5.30 2.75 -3.94
C PHE A 46 -4.08 3.67 -3.94
N VAL A 47 -4.28 4.99 -3.87
CA VAL A 47 -3.18 5.95 -3.77
C VAL A 47 -2.40 5.76 -2.47
N LEU A 48 -3.09 5.54 -1.34
CA LEU A 48 -2.42 5.31 -0.06
C LEU A 48 -1.55 4.06 -0.09
N ILE A 49 -2.09 2.94 -0.58
CA ILE A 49 -1.36 1.68 -0.70
C ILE A 49 -0.18 1.84 -1.68
N GLY A 50 -0.40 2.52 -2.80
CA GLY A 50 0.66 2.77 -3.78
C GLY A 50 1.83 3.56 -3.18
N ALA A 51 1.53 4.64 -2.45
CA ALA A 51 2.54 5.42 -1.74
C ALA A 51 3.28 4.60 -0.67
N ALA A 52 2.56 3.74 0.05
CA ALA A 52 3.17 2.82 1.02
C ALA A 52 4.20 1.91 0.36
N TYR A 53 3.88 1.34 -0.80
CA TYR A 53 4.82 0.48 -1.53
C TYR A 53 6.02 1.22 -2.09
N ILE A 54 5.85 2.45 -2.59
CA ILE A 54 6.98 3.28 -3.01
C ILE A 54 7.90 3.56 -1.82
N SER A 55 7.35 3.88 -0.64
CA SER A 55 8.17 4.09 0.57
C SER A 55 8.87 2.80 1.04
N ALA A 56 8.19 1.65 0.94
CA ALA A 56 8.77 0.34 1.26
C ALA A 56 9.87 -0.07 0.27
N ALA A 57 9.74 0.30 -1.01
CA ALA A 57 10.77 0.07 -2.02
C ALA A 57 12.09 0.75 -1.63
N ILE A 58 12.03 1.99 -1.16
CA ILE A 58 13.22 2.76 -0.74
C ILE A 58 13.87 2.11 0.49
N ALA A 59 13.08 1.50 1.37
CA ALA A 59 13.58 0.81 2.57
C ALA A 59 14.22 -0.56 2.28
N TRP A 60 13.96 -1.18 1.12
CA TRP A 60 14.47 -2.51 0.79
C TRP A 60 15.85 -2.46 0.10
N ASN A 61 16.80 -3.23 0.61
CA ASN A 61 18.18 -3.23 0.07
C ASN A 61 18.34 -4.03 -1.25
N SER A 62 17.46 -5.00 -1.50
CA SER A 62 17.56 -5.84 -2.70
C SER A 62 16.87 -5.19 -3.89
N ASN A 63 17.63 -5.03 -4.97
CA ASN A 63 17.17 -4.36 -6.20
C ASN A 63 15.90 -4.98 -6.79
N LEU A 64 15.75 -6.32 -6.77
CA LEU A 64 14.57 -6.99 -7.35
C LEU A 64 13.28 -6.62 -6.61
N TYR A 65 13.27 -6.73 -5.29
CA TYR A 65 12.10 -6.39 -4.47
C TYR A 65 11.78 -4.90 -4.59
N ARG A 66 12.81 -4.04 -4.57
CA ARG A 66 12.64 -2.60 -4.77
C ARG A 66 11.88 -2.31 -6.06
N TRP A 67 12.27 -2.89 -7.19
CA TRP A 67 11.56 -2.70 -8.45
C TRP A 67 10.12 -3.20 -8.43
N ILE A 68 9.86 -4.36 -7.82
CA ILE A 68 8.50 -4.92 -7.72
C ILE A 68 7.58 -3.97 -6.90
N PHE A 69 8.04 -3.52 -5.73
CA PHE A 69 7.29 -2.58 -4.90
C PHE A 69 7.04 -1.25 -5.62
N LEU A 70 8.03 -0.75 -6.36
CA LEU A 70 7.93 0.52 -7.08
C LEU A 70 6.94 0.43 -8.25
N ILE A 71 7.05 -0.61 -9.07
CA ILE A 71 6.16 -0.86 -10.21
C ILE A 71 4.72 -1.06 -9.72
N CYS A 72 4.51 -1.88 -8.67
CA CYS A 72 3.17 -2.07 -8.13
C CYS A 72 2.61 -0.82 -7.47
N GLY A 73 3.44 -0.03 -6.79
CA GLY A 73 3.00 1.23 -6.19
C GLY A 73 2.55 2.24 -7.24
N ILE A 74 3.33 2.42 -8.31
CA ILE A 74 2.97 3.31 -9.43
C ILE A 74 1.72 2.77 -10.15
N TYR A 75 1.65 1.47 -10.39
CA TYR A 75 0.52 0.85 -11.08
C TYR A 75 -0.80 1.11 -10.35
N LEU A 76 -0.84 0.92 -9.01
CA LEU A 76 -2.04 1.16 -8.20
C LEU A 76 -2.52 2.62 -8.25
N ILE A 77 -1.60 3.58 -8.40
CA ILE A 77 -1.95 5.00 -8.55
C ILE A 77 -2.47 5.28 -9.96
N VAL A 78 -1.75 4.81 -10.98
CA VAL A 78 -2.01 5.14 -12.39
C VAL A 78 -3.27 4.45 -12.91
N MET A 79 -3.54 3.21 -12.49
CA MET A 79 -4.75 2.46 -12.88
C MET A 79 -6.05 3.13 -12.45
N ASN A 80 -6.00 4.07 -11.50
CA ASN A 80 -7.18 4.81 -11.08
C ASN A 80 -7.67 5.82 -12.10
N PHE A 81 -6.74 6.34 -12.92
CA PHE A 81 -7.03 7.34 -13.95
C PHE A 81 -7.31 6.69 -15.31
N LEU A 82 -7.15 5.37 -15.42
CA LEU A 82 -7.29 4.62 -16.65
C LEU A 82 -8.48 3.67 -16.54
N ASP A 83 -9.43 3.76 -17.45
CA ASP A 83 -10.55 2.82 -17.51
C ASP A 83 -10.18 1.58 -18.32
N PHE A 84 -9.85 0.51 -17.61
CA PHE A 84 -9.61 -0.82 -18.16
C PHE A 84 -10.38 -1.89 -17.39
N GLU A 85 -11.00 -2.84 -18.07
CA GLU A 85 -11.74 -3.95 -17.44
C GLU A 85 -10.83 -4.82 -16.54
N LEU A 86 -9.55 -4.93 -16.89
CA LEU A 86 -8.57 -5.73 -16.15
C LEU A 86 -7.95 -4.99 -14.95
N LYS A 87 -8.33 -3.73 -14.69
CA LYS A 87 -7.75 -2.91 -13.62
C LYS A 87 -7.91 -3.56 -12.24
N SER A 88 -9.04 -4.20 -11.97
CA SER A 88 -9.29 -4.87 -10.69
C SER A 88 -8.38 -6.09 -10.48
N ILE A 89 -8.17 -6.91 -11.50
CA ILE A 89 -7.38 -8.15 -11.39
C ILE A 89 -5.91 -7.81 -11.15
N LEU A 90 -5.35 -6.91 -11.97
CA LEU A 90 -3.97 -6.46 -11.78
C LEU A 90 -3.80 -5.67 -10.49
N GLY A 91 -4.78 -4.88 -10.07
CA GLY A 91 -4.78 -4.18 -8.80
C GLY A 91 -4.67 -5.13 -7.61
N ILE A 92 -5.50 -6.19 -7.58
CA ILE A 92 -5.45 -7.23 -6.54
C ILE A 92 -4.09 -7.93 -6.54
N ALA A 93 -3.58 -8.31 -7.72
CA ALA A 93 -2.27 -8.93 -7.85
C ALA A 93 -1.17 -8.01 -7.28
N CYS A 94 -1.20 -6.72 -7.61
CA CYS A 94 -0.21 -5.76 -7.12
C CYS A 94 -0.35 -5.40 -5.64
N ILE A 95 -1.49 -5.66 -5.00
CA ILE A 95 -1.61 -5.59 -3.54
C ILE A 95 -1.04 -6.86 -2.90
N LEU A 96 -1.36 -8.03 -3.45
CA LEU A 96 -0.97 -9.31 -2.87
C LEU A 96 0.53 -9.60 -3.01
N THR A 97 1.13 -9.35 -4.18
CA THR A 97 2.53 -9.67 -4.46
C THR A 97 3.51 -9.02 -3.46
N PRO A 98 3.55 -7.69 -3.31
CA PRO A 98 4.42 -7.02 -2.33
C PRO A 98 4.10 -7.40 -0.88
N LEU A 99 2.82 -7.68 -0.55
CA LEU A 99 2.45 -8.12 0.80
C LEU A 99 3.02 -9.51 1.12
N LEU A 100 2.89 -10.46 0.18
CA LEU A 100 3.43 -11.81 0.30
C LEU A 100 4.96 -11.78 0.33
N LEU A 101 5.58 -10.97 -0.54
CA LEU A 101 7.04 -10.76 -0.55
C LEU A 101 7.54 -10.19 0.79
N SER A 102 6.84 -9.19 1.33
CA SER A 102 7.20 -8.60 2.63
C SER A 102 7.11 -9.63 3.75
N ARG A 103 6.08 -10.48 3.74
CA ARG A 103 5.87 -11.50 4.77
C ARG A 103 6.93 -12.60 4.69
N ILE A 104 7.18 -13.14 3.50
CA ILE A 104 8.16 -14.22 3.27
C ILE A 104 9.59 -13.71 3.53
N SER A 105 9.92 -12.47 3.15
CA SER A 105 11.25 -11.92 3.39
C SER A 105 11.50 -11.59 4.86
N SER A 106 10.45 -11.33 5.66
CA SER A 106 10.57 -11.17 7.11
C SER A 106 10.72 -12.52 7.84
N GLU A 107 10.44 -13.63 7.15
CA GLU A 107 10.57 -15.01 7.64
C GLU A 107 11.95 -15.63 7.33
N LYS A 108 12.96 -14.79 7.05
CA LYS A 108 14.36 -15.18 7.27
C LYS A 108 14.85 -14.54 8.57
N PRO A 109 14.50 -15.09 9.76
CA PRO A 109 15.36 -14.88 10.91
C PRO A 109 16.71 -15.50 10.55
N ASN A 110 17.76 -14.79 10.91
CA ASN A 110 19.15 -15.21 10.80
C ASN A 110 19.37 -16.48 11.64
N GLN A 111 19.04 -17.65 11.08
CA GLN A 111 19.17 -18.97 11.70
C GLN A 111 20.07 -19.89 10.86
N PHE A 112 21.11 -19.34 10.26
CA PHE A 112 22.32 -20.03 9.80
C PHE A 112 23.36 -18.91 9.74
N ILE A 113 24.33 -18.75 10.64
CA ILE A 113 25.44 -19.64 10.93
C ILE A 113 25.95 -19.28 12.35
N GLU A 114 25.89 -20.23 13.28
CA GLU A 114 26.92 -20.36 14.31
C GLU A 114 27.30 -21.84 14.33
N LYS A 115 28.43 -22.17 13.72
CA LYS A 115 29.17 -23.39 13.93
C LYS A 115 30.65 -23.05 13.95
#